data_AF-A0A2V9M186-F1
#
_entry.id   AF-A0A2V9M186-F1
#
_cell.length_a   1.000
_cell.length_b   1.000
_cell.length_c   1.000
_cell.angle_alpha   90.00
_cell.angle_beta   90.00
_cell.angle_gamma   90.00
#
_symmetry.space_group_name_H-M   'P 1'
#
loop_
_entity.id
_entity.type
_entity.pdbx_description
1 polymer ?
#
loop_
_entity_poly.entity_id
_entity_poly.type
_entity_poly.pdbx_seq_one_letter_code
_entity_poly.pdbx_strand_id
1 'polypeptide(L)'
;FLKMNPLGLIGSGSLLICCERDHCEELMRSIREAGIAVTCIGEVLDKGAGIEAVDLKRGRPAELPRFEVDEIARLFETQPKA
;
A
#
# COMPACT_ATOMS: atom_id res chain seq x y z
N PHE A 1 15.72 8.00 10.39
CA PHE A 1 14.36 7.68 9.93
C PHE A 1 13.60 7.10 11.10
N LEU A 2 12.36 7.57 11.34
CA LEU A 2 11.47 6.99 12.35
C LEU A 2 11.21 5.52 11.96
N LYS A 3 11.39 4.58 12.89
CA LYS A 3 11.29 3.13 12.63
C LYS A 3 9.82 2.67 12.46
N MET A 4 9.09 3.31 11.55
CA MET A 4 7.68 3.01 11.24
C MET A 4 7.58 2.29 9.90
N ASN A 5 6.64 1.37 9.79
CA ASN A 5 6.32 0.76 8.49
C ASN A 5 5.33 1.67 7.73
N PRO A 6 5.67 2.16 6.52
CA PRO A 6 4.76 3.03 5.75
C PRO A 6 3.39 2.43 5.45
N LEU A 7 3.27 1.10 5.38
CA LEU A 7 1.99 0.41 5.15
C LEU A 7 1.04 0.49 6.35
N GLY A 8 1.56 0.80 7.54
CA GLY A 8 0.79 0.95 8.77
C GLY A 8 0.35 2.38 9.08
N LEU A 9 0.56 3.30 8.13
CA LEU A 9 0.14 4.70 8.25
C LEU A 9 -1.24 4.91 7.62
N ILE A 10 -2.04 5.80 8.22
CA ILE A 10 -3.30 6.25 7.64
C ILE A 10 -3.04 6.96 6.30
N GLY A 11 -3.62 6.41 5.22
CA GLY A 11 -3.49 6.90 3.85
C GLY A 11 -4.53 7.94 3.43
N SER A 12 -4.87 8.92 4.27
CA SER A 12 -5.98 9.88 4.03
C SER A 12 -5.83 10.75 2.76
N GLY A 13 -4.64 10.81 2.17
CA GLY A 13 -4.35 11.47 0.89
C GLY A 13 -4.09 10.51 -0.29
N SER A 14 -4.36 9.21 -0.11
CA SER A 14 -4.08 8.16 -1.09
C SER A 14 -5.35 7.40 -1.46
N LEU A 15 -5.40 6.87 -2.68
CA LEU A 15 -6.52 6.09 -3.19
C LEU A 15 -6.03 4.73 -3.70
N LEU A 16 -6.70 3.65 -3.29
CA LEU A 16 -6.58 2.34 -3.93
C LEU A 16 -7.66 2.22 -5.00
N ILE A 17 -7.25 1.82 -6.21
CA ILE A 17 -8.13 1.71 -7.37
C ILE A 17 -8.00 0.28 -7.92
N CYS A 18 -9.14 -0.36 -8.17
CA CYS A 18 -9.22 -1.59 -8.96
C CYS A 18 -9.78 -1.24 -10.35
N CYS A 19 -9.19 -1.80 -11.39
CA CYS A 19 -9.62 -1.61 -12.77
C CYS A 19 -9.40 -2.89 -13.57
N GLU A 20 -10.02 -2.96 -14.74
CA GLU A 20 -9.77 -4.03 -15.70
C GLU A 20 -8.31 -3.99 -16.18
N ARG A 21 -7.69 -5.17 -16.32
CA ARG A 21 -6.26 -5.32 -16.62
C ARG A 21 -5.86 -4.51 -17.85
N ASP A 22 -6.66 -4.59 -18.90
CA ASP A 22 -6.38 -3.97 -20.20
C ASP A 22 -6.45 -2.44 -20.15
N HIS A 23 -7.10 -1.87 -19.12
CA HIS A 23 -7.21 -0.43 -18.90
C HIS A 23 -6.19 0.13 -17.89
N CYS A 24 -5.40 -0.72 -17.23
CA CYS A 24 -4.52 -0.30 -16.14
C CYS A 24 -3.47 0.73 -16.58
N GLU A 25 -2.83 0.51 -17.75
CA GLU A 25 -1.80 1.42 -18.26
C GLU A 25 -2.37 2.78 -18.67
N GLU A 26 -3.52 2.78 -19.35
CA GLU A 26 -4.22 4.00 -19.76
C GLU A 26 -4.70 4.80 -18.55
N LEU A 27 -5.30 4.13 -17.56
CA LEU A 27 -5.72 4.77 -16.31
C LEU A 27 -4.54 5.43 -15.59
N MET A 28 -3.42 4.72 -15.45
CA MET A 28 -2.22 5.26 -14.82
C MET A 28 -1.65 6.45 -15.60
N ARG A 29 -1.69 6.42 -16.93
CA ARG A 29 -1.25 7.55 -17.77
C ARG A 29 -2.09 8.80 -17.49
N SER A 30 -3.42 8.69 -17.53
CA SER A 30 -4.33 9.82 -17.28
C SER A 30 -4.15 10.42 -15.88
N ILE A 31 -3.94 9.58 -14.85
CA ILE A 31 -3.68 10.06 -13.47
C ILE A 31 -2.34 10.83 -13.40
N ARG A 32 -1.29 10.34 -14.09
CA ARG A 32 0.00 11.05 -14.15
C ARG A 32 -0.09 12.37 -14.93
N GLU A 33 -0.88 12.43 -15.99
CA GLU A 33 -1.16 13.66 -16.73
C GLU A 33 -1.84 14.73 -15.86
N ALA A 34 -2.65 14.31 -14.88
CA ALA A 34 -3.20 15.19 -13.86
C ALA A 34 -2.19 15.60 -12.75
N GLY A 35 -0.93 15.18 -12.84
CA GLY A 35 0.14 15.48 -11.88
C GLY A 35 0.10 14.63 -10.61
N ILE A 36 -0.66 13.53 -10.60
CA ILE A 36 -0.83 12.66 -9.44
C ILE A 36 0.08 11.43 -9.57
N ALA A 37 0.79 11.08 -8.49
CA ALA A 37 1.60 9.88 -8.45
C ALA A 37 0.73 8.62 -8.38
N VAL A 38 1.04 7.62 -9.22
CA VAL A 38 0.32 6.35 -9.26
C VAL A 38 1.23 5.20 -9.69
N THR A 39 1.00 4.04 -9.09
CA THR A 39 1.70 2.79 -9.35
C THR A 39 0.72 1.62 -9.24
N CYS A 40 0.78 0.68 -10.18
CA CYS A 40 0.14 -0.62 -10.04
C CYS A 40 0.91 -1.44 -9.01
N ILE A 41 0.23 -1.93 -7.98
CA ILE A 41 0.82 -2.64 -6.84
C ILE A 41 0.47 -4.13 -6.78
N GLY A 42 -0.33 -4.63 -7.72
CA GLY A 42 -0.77 -6.01 -7.75
C GLY A 42 -1.96 -6.25 -8.67
N GLU A 43 -2.54 -7.43 -8.58
CA GLU A 43 -3.68 -7.87 -9.36
C GLU A 43 -4.73 -8.53 -8.47
N VAL A 44 -6.00 -8.45 -8.88
CA VAL A 44 -7.08 -9.20 -8.24
C VAL A 44 -7.18 -10.56 -8.93
N LEU A 45 -7.05 -11.62 -8.14
CA LEU A 45 -7.15 -13.01 -8.58
C LEU A 45 -8.58 -13.55 -8.39
N ASP A 46 -8.78 -14.81 -8.77
CA ASP A 46 -10.04 -15.51 -8.56
C ASP A 46 -10.44 -15.55 -7.08
N LYS A 47 -11.76 -15.66 -6.87
CA LYS A 47 -12.35 -15.73 -5.54
C LYS A 47 -11.74 -16.91 -4.75
N GLY A 48 -11.24 -16.61 -3.56
CA GLY A 48 -10.67 -17.60 -2.63
C GLY A 48 -9.14 -17.59 -2.54
N ALA A 49 -8.45 -16.80 -3.38
CA ALA A 49 -6.99 -16.69 -3.35
C ALA A 49 -6.42 -15.94 -2.13
N GLY A 50 -7.25 -15.21 -1.36
CA GLY A 50 -6.78 -14.44 -0.21
C GLY A 50 -5.91 -13.24 -0.62
N ILE A 51 -4.88 -12.92 0.16
CA ILE A 51 -3.89 -11.88 -0.19
C ILE A 51 -2.51 -12.52 -0.13
N GLU A 52 -1.79 -12.44 -1.26
CA GLU A 52 -0.39 -12.84 -1.37
C GLU A 52 0.47 -11.58 -1.55
N ALA A 53 1.49 -11.41 -0.72
CA ALA A 53 2.47 -10.35 -0.88
C ALA A 53 3.76 -10.92 -1.47
N VAL A 54 4.41 -10.17 -2.36
CA VAL A 54 5.66 -10.57 -3.00
C VAL A 54 6.68 -9.44 -2.85
N ASP A 55 7.87 -9.78 -2.36
CA ASP A 55 9.02 -8.87 -2.40
C ASP A 55 9.58 -8.88 -3.83
N LEU A 56 9.17 -7.91 -4.64
CA LEU A 56 9.60 -7.81 -6.05
C LEU A 56 11.13 -7.65 -6.20
N LYS A 57 11.84 -7.14 -5.19
CA LYS A 57 13.32 -7.03 -5.25
C LYS A 57 13.99 -8.38 -5.07
N ARG A 58 13.38 -9.25 -4.26
CA ARG A 58 13.93 -10.58 -3.92
C ARG A 58 13.24 -11.72 -4.68
N GLY A 59 12.17 -11.42 -5.42
CA GLY A 59 11.38 -12.39 -6.19
C GLY A 59 10.78 -13.50 -5.33
N ARG A 60 10.41 -13.22 -4.07
CA ARG A 60 9.93 -14.24 -3.13
C ARG A 60 8.67 -13.82 -2.39
N PRO A 61 7.86 -14.77 -1.91
CA PRO A 61 6.74 -14.47 -1.03
C PRO A 61 7.20 -13.66 0.18
N ALA A 62 6.35 -12.71 0.57
CA ALA A 62 6.52 -11.87 1.75
C ALA A 62 5.28 -12.01 2.63
N GLU A 63 5.46 -11.76 3.93
CA GLU A 63 4.32 -11.62 4.83
C GLU A 63 3.70 -10.24 4.65
N LEU A 64 2.37 -10.19 4.49
CA LEU A 64 1.64 -8.94 4.53
C LEU A 64 1.53 -8.48 5.98
N PRO A 65 2.09 -7.32 6.36
CA PRO A 65 2.04 -6.87 7.73
C PRO A 65 0.60 -6.53 8.13
N ARG A 66 0.24 -6.84 9.37
CA ARG A 66 -1.01 -6.41 10.01
C ARG A 66 -0.69 -5.35 11.05
N PHE A 67 -1.52 -4.31 11.08
CA PHE A 67 -1.40 -3.20 12.01
C PHE A 67 -2.70 -3.10 12.80
N GLU A 68 -2.64 -3.39 14.10
CA GLU A 68 -3.79 -3.23 15.01
C GLU A 68 -4.10 -1.76 15.32
N VAL A 69 -3.08 -0.91 15.23
CA VAL A 69 -3.14 0.54 15.42
C VAL A 69 -2.28 1.21 14.36
N ASP A 70 -2.63 2.44 14.00
CA ASP A 70 -1.80 3.27 13.13
C ASP A 70 -0.39 3.47 13.74
N GLU A 71 0.63 3.43 12.90
CA GLU A 71 2.03 3.48 13.34
C GLU A 71 2.42 4.84 13.95
N ILE A 72 1.77 5.96 13.56
CA ILE A 72 1.95 7.27 14.21
C ILE A 72 1.32 7.24 15.61
N ALA A 73 0.12 6.67 15.75
CA ALA A 73 -0.51 6.52 17.06
C ALA A 73 0.36 5.69 18.02
N ARG A 74 0.87 4.54 17.55
CA ARG A 74 1.81 3.69 18.29
C ARG A 74 3.05 4.46 18.74
N LEU A 75 3.63 5.28 17.86
CA LEU A 75 4.81 6.09 18.19
C LEU A 75 4.52 7.02 19.37
N PHE A 76 3.38 7.70 19.38
CA PHE A 76 3.01 8.64 20.45
C PHE A 76 2.71 7.97 21.79
N GLU A 77 2.26 6.71 21.81
CA GLU A 77 2.09 5.95 23.06
C GLU A 77 3.42 5.60 23.75
N THR A 78 4.46 5.37 22.95
CA THR A 78 5.80 4.99 23.45
C THR A 78 6.67 6.17 23.86
N GLN A 79 6.27 7.39 23.51
CA GLN A 79 6.95 8.61 23.95
C GLN A 79 6.54 8.90 25.41
N PRO A 80 7.48 9.28 26.29
CA PRO A 80 7.11 9.74 27.63
C PRO A 80 6.16 10.92 27.50
N LYS A 81 5.02 10.85 28.19
CA LYS A 81 4.12 12.01 28.30
C LYS A 81 4.91 13.15 28.95
N ALA A 82 4.93 14.30 28.29
CA ALA A 82 5.50 15.54 28.82
C ALA A 82 4.76 15.96 30.10
#